data_AF-A0A1H2XHI3-F1
#
_entry.id   AF-A0A1H2XHI3-F1
#
_cell.length_a   1.000
_cell.length_b   1.000
_cell.length_c   1.000
_cell.angle_alpha   90.00
_cell.angle_beta   90.00
_cell.angle_gamma   90.00
#
_symmetry.space_group_name_H-M   'P 1'
#
loop_
_entity.id
_entity.type
_entity.pdbx_description
1 polymer ?
#
loop_
_entity_poly.entity_id
_entity_poly.type
_entity_poly.pdbx_seq_one_letter_code
_entity_poly.pdbx_strand_id
1 'polypeptide(L)'
;MAADPDPGADEPDQNTEGVEERTGRLVLKTLADACGIDELASATEAVSAYHGNNYLPLLERFYRSHRPVLFTLVDAIELEATSADRSVLDAVEFVRANRDRRSDWISETTPVEVDGQNTTVSVDVDAFASDAWRKVLRDRQRPGMLARRHLEVCVFSYLAAELRSGDIAVAGSDSYANLHAQLMTWDEWQPLAGISAPRPVSRSTRPSWWRTTGTS
;
A
#
# COMPACT_ATOMS: atom_id res chain seq x y z
N MET A 1 5.33 74.77 2.38
CA MET A 1 6.26 73.64 2.61
C MET A 1 6.21 72.82 1.34
N ALA A 2 7.37 72.65 0.70
CA ALA A 2 7.52 72.27 -0.69
C ALA A 2 7.15 70.81 -0.98
N ALA A 3 6.72 70.59 -2.22
CA ALA A 3 6.53 69.30 -2.84
C ALA A 3 7.88 68.61 -3.12
N ASP A 4 7.91 67.29 -2.94
CA ASP A 4 8.80 66.39 -3.66
C ASP A 4 7.96 65.24 -4.25
N PRO A 5 8.16 64.86 -5.52
CA PRO A 5 7.42 63.79 -6.18
C PRO A 5 8.05 62.41 -5.93
N ASP A 6 7.18 61.42 -5.80
CA ASP A 6 7.45 59.99 -5.75
C ASP A 6 7.99 59.45 -7.11
N PRO A 7 9.17 58.80 -7.16
CA PRO A 7 9.62 58.09 -8.35
C PRO A 7 9.74 56.60 -8.06
N GLY A 8 8.70 55.86 -8.39
CA GLY A 8 8.71 54.39 -8.29
C GLY A 8 7.54 53.75 -9.00
N ALA A 9 7.17 54.24 -10.19
CA ALA A 9 6.25 53.50 -11.06
C ALA A 9 7.00 52.32 -11.66
N ASP A 10 6.74 51.13 -11.14
CA ASP A 10 7.09 49.83 -11.73
C ASP A 10 6.56 49.78 -13.17
N GLU A 11 7.44 49.86 -14.16
CA GLU A 11 7.09 49.47 -15.52
C GLU A 11 6.99 47.94 -15.58
N PRO A 12 5.89 47.36 -16.10
CA PRO A 12 5.76 45.92 -16.23
C PRO A 12 6.79 45.40 -17.24
N ASP A 13 7.60 44.42 -16.80
CA ASP A 13 8.62 43.75 -17.59
C ASP A 13 7.99 43.05 -18.82
N GLN A 14 8.05 43.73 -19.97
CA GLN A 14 7.55 43.27 -21.28
C GLN A 14 8.23 41.98 -21.77
N ASN A 15 9.30 41.53 -21.11
CA ASN A 15 10.04 40.33 -21.47
C ASN A 15 9.42 39.04 -20.88
N THR A 16 8.61 39.16 -19.82
CA THR A 16 7.96 38.03 -19.14
C THR A 16 6.86 37.40 -20.00
N GLU A 17 6.05 38.25 -20.65
CA GLU A 17 4.88 37.85 -21.45
C GLU A 17 5.28 36.95 -22.65
N GLY A 18 6.41 37.26 -23.29
CA GLY A 18 6.94 36.44 -24.39
C GLY A 18 7.61 35.13 -23.93
N VAL A 19 8.10 35.05 -22.69
CA VAL A 19 8.70 33.82 -22.13
C VAL A 19 7.61 32.84 -21.72
N GLU A 20 6.52 33.33 -21.13
CA GLU A 20 5.36 32.52 -20.75
C GLU A 20 4.69 31.88 -21.96
N GLU A 21 4.47 32.64 -23.04
CA GLU A 21 3.87 32.13 -24.28
C GLU A 21 4.76 31.05 -24.93
N ARG A 22 6.07 31.29 -25.00
CA ARG A 22 7.05 30.32 -25.53
C ARG A 22 7.10 29.05 -24.68
N THR A 23 7.05 29.18 -23.36
CA THR A 23 7.07 28.06 -22.43
C THR A 23 5.79 27.25 -22.56
N GLY A 24 4.62 27.90 -22.57
CA GLY A 24 3.32 27.24 -22.75
C GLY A 24 3.26 26.47 -24.07
N ARG A 25 3.75 27.05 -25.16
CA ARG A 25 3.80 26.38 -26.47
C ARG A 25 4.72 25.16 -26.48
N LEU A 26 5.86 25.23 -25.79
CA LEU A 26 6.79 24.10 -25.68
C LEU A 26 6.16 22.96 -24.88
N VAL A 27 5.55 23.28 -23.73
CA VAL A 27 4.86 22.31 -22.86
C VAL A 27 3.74 21.62 -23.63
N LEU A 28 2.85 22.36 -24.29
CA LEU A 28 1.75 21.79 -25.06
C LEU A 28 2.24 20.89 -26.22
N LYS A 29 3.33 21.25 -26.89
CA LYS A 29 3.94 20.41 -27.92
C LYS A 29 4.50 19.10 -27.33
N THR A 30 5.24 19.18 -26.24
CA THR A 30 5.79 17.98 -25.57
C THR A 30 4.69 17.05 -25.06
N LEU A 31 3.57 17.61 -24.60
CA LEU A 31 2.42 16.82 -24.14
C LEU A 31 1.71 16.13 -25.32
N ALA A 32 1.54 16.82 -26.44
CA ALA A 32 0.98 16.23 -27.66
C ALA A 32 1.84 15.07 -28.20
N ASP A 33 3.17 15.16 -28.09
CA ASP A 33 4.10 14.13 -28.57
C ASP A 33 4.17 12.90 -27.64
N ALA A 34 3.82 13.01 -26.35
CA ALA A 34 4.01 11.96 -25.35
C ALA A 34 2.74 11.12 -25.04
N CYS A 35 1.56 11.74 -24.94
CA CYS A 35 0.26 11.03 -24.82
C CYS A 35 -0.99 11.94 -24.99
N GLY A 36 -0.82 13.23 -25.21
CA GLY A 36 -1.93 14.19 -25.24
C GLY A 36 -2.40 14.59 -23.83
N ILE A 37 -3.08 15.74 -23.76
CA ILE A 37 -3.52 16.34 -22.49
C ILE A 37 -4.64 15.50 -21.86
N ASP A 38 -5.49 14.87 -22.66
CA ASP A 38 -6.62 14.07 -22.16
C ASP A 38 -6.17 12.77 -21.48
N GLU A 39 -5.17 12.08 -22.04
CA GLU A 39 -4.61 10.89 -21.40
C GLU A 39 -3.81 11.26 -20.14
N LEU A 40 -3.06 12.36 -20.17
CA LEU A 40 -2.39 12.87 -18.98
C LEU A 40 -3.40 13.30 -17.91
N ALA A 41 -4.50 13.95 -18.29
CA ALA A 41 -5.57 14.32 -17.37
C ALA A 41 -6.23 13.08 -16.77
N SER A 42 -6.50 12.05 -17.57
CA SER A 42 -7.04 10.77 -17.08
C SER A 42 -6.05 10.03 -16.17
N ALA A 43 -4.76 10.05 -16.48
CA ALA A 43 -3.71 9.48 -15.63
C ALA A 43 -3.57 10.28 -14.32
N THR A 44 -3.67 11.61 -14.39
CA THR A 44 -3.62 12.49 -13.21
C THR A 44 -4.88 12.35 -12.36
N GLU A 45 -6.05 12.14 -12.98
CA GLU A 45 -7.30 11.83 -12.30
C GLU A 45 -7.23 10.45 -11.61
N ALA A 46 -6.66 9.45 -12.28
CA ALA A 46 -6.38 8.16 -11.68
C ALA A 46 -5.41 8.31 -10.49
N VAL A 47 -4.28 9.01 -10.66
CA VAL A 47 -3.29 9.29 -9.60
C VAL A 47 -3.91 10.07 -8.43
N SER A 48 -4.74 11.07 -8.69
CA SER A 48 -5.41 11.86 -7.65
C SER A 48 -6.53 11.10 -6.94
N ALA A 49 -7.19 10.14 -7.60
CA ALA A 49 -8.12 9.21 -6.96
C ALA A 49 -7.43 8.36 -5.89
N TYR A 50 -6.14 8.04 -6.05
CA TYR A 50 -5.33 7.38 -5.02
C TYR A 50 -4.91 8.32 -3.87
N HIS A 51 -4.92 9.64 -4.07
CA HIS A 51 -4.45 10.62 -3.09
C HIS A 51 -5.57 11.38 -2.36
N GLY A 52 -6.80 11.34 -2.85
CA GLY A 52 -7.91 12.18 -2.38
C GLY A 52 -9.03 11.46 -1.64
N ASN A 53 -8.84 10.21 -1.22
CA ASN A 53 -9.88 9.44 -0.53
C ASN A 53 -11.14 9.17 -1.39
N ASN A 54 -11.04 9.38 -2.71
CA ASN A 54 -12.12 9.20 -3.67
C ASN A 54 -11.92 7.88 -4.42
N TYR A 55 -12.22 6.78 -3.74
CA TYR A 55 -12.19 5.44 -4.34
C TYR A 55 -13.43 5.14 -5.20
N LEU A 56 -14.41 6.05 -5.26
CA LEU A 56 -15.65 5.88 -6.02
C LEU A 56 -15.40 5.66 -7.52
N PRO A 57 -14.52 6.41 -8.22
CA PRO A 57 -14.20 6.16 -9.62
C PRO A 57 -13.55 4.78 -9.83
N LEU A 58 -12.70 4.34 -8.89
CA LEU A 58 -12.09 3.01 -8.93
C LEU A 58 -13.12 1.90 -8.70
N LEU A 59 -14.05 2.13 -7.76
CA LEU A 59 -15.14 1.21 -7.43
C LEU A 59 -16.03 0.93 -8.63
N GLU A 60 -16.45 1.98 -9.34
CA GLU A 60 -17.36 1.86 -10.47
C GLU A 60 -16.67 1.28 -11.71
N ARG A 61 -15.45 1.73 -12.01
CA ARG A 61 -14.74 1.37 -13.26
C ARG A 61 -14.01 0.04 -13.18
N PHE A 62 -13.26 -0.20 -12.11
CA PHE A 62 -12.34 -1.34 -12.03
C PHE A 62 -12.86 -2.42 -11.10
N TYR A 63 -13.34 -2.04 -9.91
CA TYR A 63 -13.73 -3.04 -8.93
C TYR A 63 -15.01 -3.78 -9.33
N ARG A 64 -16.06 -3.08 -9.80
CA ARG A 64 -17.34 -3.71 -10.13
C ARG A 64 -17.22 -4.83 -11.16
N SER A 65 -16.41 -4.63 -12.20
CA SER A 65 -16.17 -5.59 -13.27
C SER A 65 -15.29 -6.76 -12.83
N HIS A 66 -14.28 -6.51 -11.99
CA HIS A 66 -13.31 -7.53 -11.55
C HIS A 66 -13.71 -8.22 -10.25
N ARG A 67 -14.71 -7.71 -9.52
CA ARG A 67 -15.14 -8.28 -8.25
C ARG A 67 -15.39 -9.79 -8.30
N PRO A 68 -16.12 -10.34 -9.29
CA PRO A 68 -16.33 -11.78 -9.37
C PRO A 68 -15.00 -12.55 -9.44
N VAL A 69 -14.08 -12.07 -10.28
CA VAL A 69 -12.75 -12.66 -10.47
C VAL A 69 -11.91 -12.59 -9.20
N LEU A 70 -11.92 -11.46 -8.47
CA LEU A 70 -11.18 -11.32 -7.21
C LEU A 70 -11.66 -12.32 -6.16
N PHE A 71 -12.97 -12.48 -6.00
CA PHE A 71 -13.51 -13.49 -5.09
C PHE A 71 -13.23 -14.91 -5.57
N THR A 72 -13.39 -15.19 -6.87
CA THR A 72 -13.04 -16.51 -7.44
C THR A 72 -11.56 -16.85 -7.22
N LEU A 73 -10.66 -15.88 -7.39
CA LEU A 73 -9.23 -16.06 -7.16
C LEU A 73 -8.97 -16.39 -5.69
N VAL A 74 -9.53 -15.60 -4.78
CA VAL A 74 -9.34 -15.79 -3.36
C VAL A 74 -9.98 -17.10 -2.87
N ASP A 75 -11.07 -17.56 -3.48
CA ASP A 75 -11.66 -18.89 -3.24
C ASP A 75 -10.82 -20.06 -3.76
N ALA A 76 -10.01 -19.84 -4.81
CA ALA A 76 -9.20 -20.87 -5.43
C ALA A 76 -7.80 -21.02 -4.82
N ILE A 77 -7.30 -20.00 -4.11
CA ILE A 77 -5.96 -20.01 -3.51
C ILE A 77 -6.03 -20.25 -2.01
N GLU A 78 -5.07 -21.01 -1.51
CA GLU A 78 -4.87 -21.24 -0.09
C GLU A 78 -3.91 -20.17 0.45
N LEU A 79 -4.44 -19.27 1.27
CA LEU A 79 -3.71 -18.16 1.87
C LEU A 79 -3.18 -18.55 3.24
N GLU A 80 -1.89 -18.31 3.48
CA GLU A 80 -1.22 -18.63 4.73
C GLU A 80 -0.60 -17.37 5.33
N ALA A 81 -0.83 -17.13 6.62
CA ALA A 81 -0.09 -16.10 7.36
C ALA A 81 1.35 -16.56 7.55
N THR A 82 2.32 -15.74 7.15
CA THR A 82 3.74 -15.96 7.46
C THR A 82 4.20 -15.12 8.64
N SER A 83 3.36 -14.18 9.09
CA SER A 83 3.58 -13.32 10.25
C SER A 83 2.60 -13.65 11.40
N ALA A 84 2.81 -13.04 12.56
CA ALA A 84 1.89 -13.14 13.70
C ALA A 84 0.60 -12.31 13.48
N ASP A 85 0.62 -11.36 12.55
CA ASP A 85 -0.54 -10.55 12.21
C ASP A 85 -1.42 -11.30 11.21
N ARG A 86 -2.67 -11.53 11.59
CA ARG A 86 -3.69 -12.19 10.77
C ARG A 86 -4.84 -11.26 10.40
N SER A 87 -4.75 -9.98 10.75
CA SER A 87 -5.86 -9.04 10.63
C SER A 87 -6.42 -8.93 9.22
N VAL A 88 -5.57 -8.96 8.19
CA VAL A 88 -5.99 -8.93 6.79
C VAL A 88 -6.59 -10.27 6.34
N LEU A 89 -6.07 -11.41 6.79
CA LEU A 89 -6.68 -12.72 6.49
C LEU A 89 -8.05 -12.86 7.13
N ASP A 90 -8.20 -12.47 8.39
CA ASP A 90 -9.47 -12.46 9.09
C ASP A 90 -10.46 -11.52 8.38
N ALA A 91 -9.98 -10.37 7.89
CA ALA A 91 -10.77 -9.46 7.07
C ALA A 91 -11.17 -10.06 5.70
N VAL A 92 -10.30 -10.87 5.07
CA VAL A 92 -10.60 -11.62 3.84
C VAL A 92 -11.72 -12.63 4.09
N GLU A 93 -11.64 -13.40 5.17
CA GLU A 93 -12.70 -14.34 5.57
C GLU A 93 -14.03 -13.60 5.83
N PHE A 94 -13.96 -12.45 6.51
CA PHE A 94 -15.12 -11.62 6.78
C PHE A 94 -15.80 -11.10 5.49
N VAL A 95 -15.03 -10.62 4.51
CA VAL A 95 -15.62 -10.17 3.23
C VAL A 95 -16.13 -11.33 2.37
N ARG A 96 -15.53 -12.53 2.46
CA ARG A 96 -16.09 -13.75 1.84
C ARG A 96 -17.44 -14.11 2.44
N ALA A 97 -17.56 -14.13 3.76
CA ALA A 97 -18.82 -14.39 4.47
C ALA A 97 -19.92 -13.39 4.10
N ASN A 98 -19.55 -12.15 3.78
CA ASN A 98 -20.48 -11.08 3.40
C ASN A 98 -20.63 -10.91 1.87
N ARG A 99 -20.06 -11.81 1.05
CA ARG A 99 -20.01 -11.68 -0.43
C ARG A 99 -21.38 -11.47 -1.06
N ASP A 100 -22.37 -12.25 -0.63
CA ASP A 100 -23.70 -12.28 -1.24
C ASP A 100 -24.70 -11.32 -0.60
N ARG A 101 -24.27 -10.58 0.44
CA ARG A 101 -25.11 -9.54 1.03
C ARG A 101 -25.42 -8.46 -0.01
N ARG A 102 -26.69 -8.05 -0.02
CA ARG A 102 -27.21 -7.01 -0.91
C ARG A 102 -27.16 -5.61 -0.30
N SER A 103 -27.03 -5.49 1.02
CA SER A 103 -26.93 -4.20 1.70
C SER A 103 -25.63 -3.48 1.37
N ASP A 104 -25.68 -2.15 1.29
CA ASP A 104 -24.48 -1.32 1.12
C ASP A 104 -23.68 -1.19 2.41
N TRP A 105 -24.34 -1.43 3.55
CA TRP A 105 -23.79 -1.35 4.89
C TRP A 105 -23.86 -2.71 5.57
N ILE A 106 -22.81 -3.05 6.32
CA ILE A 106 -22.69 -4.28 7.10
C ILE A 106 -22.14 -3.97 8.49
N SER A 107 -22.58 -4.69 9.52
CA SER A 107 -21.96 -4.62 10.85
C SER A 107 -20.57 -5.22 10.84
N GLU A 108 -19.72 -4.82 11.79
CA GLU A 108 -18.36 -5.36 11.99
C GLU A 108 -18.33 -6.84 12.43
N THR A 109 -19.49 -7.41 12.75
CA THR A 109 -19.68 -8.82 13.07
C THR A 109 -20.76 -9.42 12.16
N THR A 110 -20.58 -10.68 11.77
CA THR A 110 -21.53 -11.43 10.94
C THR A 110 -21.62 -12.86 11.44
N PRO A 111 -22.84 -13.35 11.77
CA PRO A 111 -23.04 -14.76 12.04
C PRO A 111 -22.94 -15.55 10.73
N VAL A 112 -22.20 -16.65 10.77
CA VAL A 112 -21.97 -17.57 9.66
C VAL A 112 -22.17 -18.98 10.18
N GLU A 113 -22.91 -19.80 9.44
CA GLU A 113 -22.97 -21.23 9.72
C GLU A 113 -21.81 -21.94 9.04
N VAL A 114 -20.95 -22.56 9.85
CA VAL A 114 -19.83 -23.40 9.40
C VAL A 114 -20.03 -24.77 10.03
N ASP A 115 -20.13 -25.82 9.20
CA ASP A 115 -20.32 -27.21 9.65
C ASP A 115 -21.50 -27.42 10.62
N GLY A 116 -22.58 -26.65 10.44
CA GLY A 116 -23.78 -26.72 11.29
C GLY A 116 -23.63 -26.00 12.63
N GLN A 117 -22.54 -25.26 12.85
CA GLN A 117 -22.31 -24.41 14.01
C GLN A 117 -22.45 -22.93 13.64
N ASN A 118 -23.19 -22.17 14.46
CA ASN A 118 -23.30 -20.72 14.33
C ASN A 118 -22.04 -20.06 14.89
N THR A 119 -21.13 -19.67 14.01
CA THR A 119 -19.89 -18.97 14.35
C THR A 119 -20.02 -17.50 14.00
N THR A 120 -19.48 -16.62 14.84
CA THR A 120 -19.45 -15.18 14.53
C THR A 120 -18.08 -14.83 13.96
N VAL A 121 -18.07 -14.33 12.72
CA VAL A 121 -16.87 -13.77 12.08
C VAL A 121 -16.89 -12.26 12.28
N SER A 122 -15.76 -11.68 12.67
CA SER A 122 -15.61 -10.24 12.90
C SER A 122 -14.43 -9.68 12.11
N VAL A 123 -14.48 -8.38 11.81
CA VAL A 123 -13.36 -7.66 11.21
C VAL A 123 -12.91 -6.52 12.13
N ASP A 124 -11.61 -6.45 12.41
CA ASP A 124 -10.99 -5.29 13.04
C ASP A 124 -10.27 -4.44 11.97
N VAL A 125 -10.97 -3.43 11.47
CA VAL A 125 -10.43 -2.50 10.48
C VAL A 125 -9.31 -1.64 11.07
N ASP A 126 -9.31 -1.43 12.39
CA ASP A 126 -8.32 -0.59 13.04
C ASP A 126 -6.97 -1.31 13.20
N ALA A 127 -6.94 -2.64 13.10
CA ALA A 127 -5.71 -3.43 13.13
C ALA A 127 -4.80 -3.22 11.90
N PHE A 128 -5.38 -3.09 10.69
CA PHE A 128 -4.59 -3.02 9.45
C PHE A 128 -4.82 -1.75 8.62
N ALA A 129 -6.01 -1.16 8.67
CA ALA A 129 -6.35 -0.09 7.74
C ALA A 129 -5.79 1.27 8.20
N SER A 130 -5.30 2.06 7.26
CA SER A 130 -4.88 3.44 7.50
C SER A 130 -6.02 4.36 7.93
N ASP A 131 -5.68 5.50 8.54
CA ASP A 131 -6.66 6.52 8.96
C ASP A 131 -7.54 7.03 7.83
N ALA A 132 -7.01 7.07 6.61
CA ALA A 132 -7.79 7.43 5.43
C ALA A 132 -8.89 6.41 5.16
N TRP A 133 -8.56 5.12 5.16
CA TRP A 133 -9.52 4.04 4.98
C TRP A 133 -10.56 4.01 6.08
N ARG A 134 -10.16 4.17 7.35
CA ARG A 134 -11.11 4.22 8.49
C ARG A 134 -12.18 5.30 8.30
N LYS A 135 -11.83 6.46 7.74
CA LYS A 135 -12.77 7.55 7.42
C LYS A 135 -13.72 7.23 6.26
N VAL A 136 -13.29 6.45 5.28
CA VAL A 136 -14.13 6.02 4.14
C VAL A 136 -15.09 4.92 4.55
N LEU A 137 -14.61 4.01 5.40
CA LEU A 137 -15.35 2.81 5.77
C LEU A 137 -16.48 3.11 6.75
N ARG A 138 -16.28 4.08 7.65
CA ARG A 138 -17.23 4.45 8.71
C ARG A 138 -18.02 5.71 8.34
N ASP A 139 -19.32 5.71 8.63
CA ASP A 139 -20.19 6.88 8.52
C ASP A 139 -20.65 7.34 9.91
N ARG A 140 -20.59 8.65 10.16
CA ARG A 140 -21.03 9.27 11.42
C ARG A 140 -22.53 9.04 11.68
N GLN A 141 -23.33 8.87 10.63
CA GLN A 141 -24.77 8.60 10.75
C GLN A 141 -25.07 7.12 11.06
N ARG A 142 -24.09 6.23 10.91
CA ARG A 142 -24.25 4.77 11.05
C ARG A 142 -23.12 4.17 11.90
N PRO A 143 -23.06 4.48 13.20
CA PRO A 143 -22.03 3.94 14.08
C PRO A 143 -22.08 2.40 14.11
N GLY A 144 -20.91 1.77 14.02
CA GLY A 144 -20.76 0.30 14.02
C GLY A 144 -21.11 -0.39 12.70
N MET A 145 -21.30 0.38 11.62
CA MET A 145 -21.48 -0.15 10.27
C MET A 145 -20.36 0.29 9.34
N LEU A 146 -19.98 -0.62 8.45
CA LEU A 146 -18.97 -0.43 7.43
C LEU A 146 -19.61 -0.40 6.04
N ALA A 147 -19.12 0.50 5.19
CA ALA A 147 -19.49 0.56 3.79
C ALA A 147 -18.90 -0.67 3.06
N ARG A 148 -19.75 -1.65 2.74
CA ARG A 148 -19.34 -2.99 2.28
C ARG A 148 -18.42 -2.95 1.07
N ARG A 149 -18.79 -2.20 0.03
CA ARG A 149 -17.99 -2.12 -1.21
C ARG A 149 -16.61 -1.51 -0.99
N HIS A 150 -16.55 -0.49 -0.15
CA HIS A 150 -15.28 0.13 0.23
C HIS A 150 -14.43 -0.83 1.07
N LEU A 151 -15.06 -1.59 1.96
CA LEU A 151 -14.37 -2.63 2.75
C LEU A 151 -13.76 -3.68 1.84
N GLU A 152 -14.52 -4.20 0.87
CA GLU A 152 -14.02 -5.18 -0.08
C GLU A 152 -12.76 -4.66 -0.81
N VAL A 153 -12.78 -3.42 -1.33
CA VAL A 153 -11.60 -2.82 -2.00
C VAL A 153 -10.44 -2.61 -1.03
N CYS A 154 -10.71 -2.13 0.18
CA CYS A 154 -9.71 -1.96 1.23
C CYS A 154 -8.97 -3.29 1.47
N VAL A 155 -9.72 -4.34 1.79
CA VAL A 155 -9.19 -5.67 2.10
C VAL A 155 -8.39 -6.24 0.93
N PHE A 156 -8.89 -6.18 -0.30
CA PHE A 156 -8.13 -6.66 -1.46
C PHE A 156 -6.84 -5.86 -1.72
N SER A 157 -6.84 -4.56 -1.41
CA SER A 157 -5.64 -3.72 -1.55
C SER A 157 -4.56 -4.09 -0.53
N TYR A 158 -4.94 -4.34 0.72
CA TYR A 158 -4.02 -4.80 1.75
C TYR A 158 -3.56 -6.24 1.52
N LEU A 159 -4.47 -7.14 1.12
CA LEU A 159 -4.09 -8.51 0.71
C LEU A 159 -3.02 -8.49 -0.40
N ALA A 160 -3.21 -7.66 -1.42
CA ALA A 160 -2.21 -7.53 -2.48
C ALA A 160 -0.89 -6.95 -1.97
N ALA A 161 -0.92 -6.07 -0.96
CA ALA A 161 0.29 -5.52 -0.35
C ALA A 161 1.03 -6.57 0.48
N GLU A 162 0.33 -7.34 1.31
CA GLU A 162 0.90 -8.39 2.15
C GLU A 162 1.42 -9.58 1.36
N LEU A 163 0.79 -9.91 0.22
CA LEU A 163 1.34 -10.85 -0.74
C LEU A 163 2.67 -10.34 -1.34
N ARG A 164 2.80 -9.03 -1.59
CA ARG A 164 4.05 -8.45 -2.13
C ARG A 164 5.15 -8.32 -1.08
N SER A 165 4.82 -8.02 0.17
CA SER A 165 5.79 -7.98 1.27
C SER A 165 6.18 -9.39 1.74
N GLY A 166 5.32 -10.37 1.53
CA GLY A 166 5.51 -11.76 1.95
C GLY A 166 4.95 -12.05 3.34
N ASP A 167 4.13 -11.17 3.92
CA ASP A 167 3.42 -11.36 5.20
C ASP A 167 2.24 -12.34 5.08
N ILE A 168 1.74 -12.50 3.84
CA ILE A 168 0.85 -13.58 3.42
C ILE A 168 1.51 -14.34 2.28
N ALA A 169 1.45 -15.66 2.34
CA ALA A 169 1.88 -16.57 1.30
C ALA A 169 0.70 -17.31 0.66
N VAL A 170 0.92 -17.87 -0.53
CA VAL A 170 0.00 -18.76 -1.24
C VAL A 170 0.60 -20.14 -1.30
N ALA A 171 -0.10 -21.14 -0.75
CA ALA A 171 0.36 -22.52 -0.80
C ALA A 171 0.49 -23.01 -2.26
N GLY A 172 1.61 -23.69 -2.55
CA GLY A 172 1.90 -24.19 -3.90
C GLY A 172 2.28 -23.11 -4.94
N SER A 173 2.41 -21.85 -4.53
CA SER A 173 2.93 -20.78 -5.40
C SER A 173 4.44 -20.71 -5.36
N ASP A 174 5.08 -20.46 -6.51
CA ASP A 174 6.52 -20.14 -6.57
C ASP A 174 6.77 -18.65 -6.25
N SER A 175 5.96 -17.75 -6.84
CA SER A 175 6.15 -16.30 -6.72
C SER A 175 5.66 -15.71 -5.40
N TYR A 176 4.76 -16.42 -4.71
CA TYR A 176 4.18 -16.02 -3.42
C TYR A 176 4.33 -17.14 -2.37
N ALA A 177 5.38 -17.96 -2.49
CA ALA A 177 5.66 -19.03 -1.54
C ALA A 177 5.96 -18.47 -0.14
N ASN A 178 5.75 -19.29 0.89
CA ASN A 178 6.29 -18.99 2.22
C ASN A 178 7.83 -19.08 2.17
N LEU A 179 8.48 -17.93 2.06
CA LEU A 179 9.95 -17.85 1.98
C LEU A 179 10.63 -18.40 3.23
N HIS A 180 9.99 -18.33 4.40
CA HIS A 180 10.55 -18.90 5.63
C HIS A 180 10.69 -20.41 5.58
N ALA A 181 9.79 -21.10 4.86
CA ALA A 181 9.88 -22.54 4.65
C ALA A 181 11.07 -22.93 3.75
N GLN A 182 11.63 -21.97 3.00
CA GLN A 182 12.80 -22.16 2.15
C GLN A 182 14.12 -21.81 2.88
N LEU A 183 14.03 -21.20 4.06
CA LEU A 183 15.21 -20.89 4.87
C LEU A 183 15.71 -22.15 5.56
N MET A 184 17.02 -22.35 5.46
CA MET A 184 17.74 -23.34 6.24
C MET A 184 17.61 -23.00 7.74
N THR A 185 17.35 -24.00 8.56
CA THR A 185 17.24 -23.82 10.01
C THR A 185 18.58 -23.41 10.62
N TRP A 186 18.55 -22.80 11.81
CA TRP A 186 19.79 -22.43 12.52
C TRP A 186 20.70 -23.63 12.77
N ASP A 187 20.12 -24.80 13.08
CA ASP A 187 20.85 -26.03 13.35
C ASP A 187 21.54 -26.59 12.09
N GLU A 188 20.93 -26.42 10.92
CA GLU A 188 21.52 -26.77 9.63
C GLU A 188 22.60 -25.78 9.19
N TRP A 189 22.48 -24.49 9.58
CA TRP A 189 23.48 -23.46 9.27
C TRP A 189 24.75 -23.56 10.12
N GLN A 190 24.62 -23.85 11.43
CA GLN A 190 25.75 -23.93 12.36
C GLN A 190 26.97 -24.74 11.86
N PRO A 191 26.80 -25.96 11.31
CA PRO A 191 27.93 -26.73 10.83
C PRO A 191 28.62 -26.11 9.59
N LEU A 192 27.89 -25.35 8.77
CA LEU A 192 28.43 -24.73 7.55
C LEU A 192 29.20 -23.43 7.87
N ALA A 193 28.79 -22.69 8.90
CA ALA A 193 29.46 -21.47 9.34
C ALA A 193 30.91 -21.70 9.77
N GLY A 194 31.21 -22.86 10.37
CA GLY A 194 32.57 -23.25 10.75
C GLY A 194 33.51 -23.52 9.57
N ILE A 195 32.97 -23.83 8.40
CA ILE A 195 33.74 -24.10 7.17
C ILE A 195 34.19 -22.80 6.50
N SER A 196 33.41 -21.73 6.62
CA SER A 196 33.67 -20.43 5.99
C SER A 196 34.28 -19.38 6.93
N ALA A 197 34.38 -19.64 8.24
CA ALA A 197 35.02 -18.73 9.16
C ALA A 197 36.53 -18.62 8.84
N PRO A 198 37.08 -17.42 8.57
CA PRO A 198 38.51 -17.28 8.38
C PRO A 198 39.22 -17.78 9.64
N ARG A 199 40.17 -18.71 9.46
CA ARG A 199 40.97 -19.27 10.56
C ARG A 199 41.50 -18.10 11.39
N PRO A 200 41.39 -18.15 12.73
CA PRO A 200 41.81 -17.05 13.57
C PRO A 200 43.29 -16.75 13.28
N VAL A 201 43.55 -15.56 12.71
CA VAL A 201 44.91 -15.08 12.52
C VAL A 201 45.56 -15.00 13.90
N SER A 202 46.71 -15.64 14.06
CA SER A 202 47.44 -15.64 15.33
C SER A 202 47.68 -14.20 15.78
N ARG A 203 47.50 -13.93 17.08
CA ARG A 203 47.65 -12.60 17.71
C ARG A 203 49.02 -11.93 17.49
N SER A 204 50.00 -12.63 16.91
CA SER A 204 51.33 -12.12 16.58
C SER A 204 51.35 -11.07 15.47
N THR A 205 50.26 -10.90 14.71
CA THR A 205 50.22 -10.00 13.55
C THR A 205 49.15 -8.91 13.72
N ARG A 206 49.11 -8.26 14.88
CA ARG A 206 48.33 -7.01 15.05
C ARG A 206 49.20 -5.81 14.65
N PRO A 207 48.79 -4.98 13.68
CA PRO A 207 49.48 -3.74 13.34
C PRO A 207 49.62 -2.81 14.56
N SER A 208 50.73 -2.06 14.61
CA SER A 208 51.12 -1.24 15.77
C SER A 208 50.11 -0.15 16.15
N TRP A 209 49.20 0.23 15.25
CA TRP A 209 48.19 1.27 15.46
C TRP A 209 46.99 0.83 16.33
N TRP A 210 46.89 -0.45 16.73
CA TRP A 210 45.85 -0.93 17.66
C TRP A 210 46.19 -0.71 19.15
N ARG A 211 47.36 -0.16 19.51
CA ARG A 211 47.65 0.13 20.93
C ARG A 211 47.03 1.47 21.33
N THR A 212 45.85 1.43 21.93
CA THR A 212 45.27 2.57 22.66
C THR A 212 46.23 3.03 23.75
N THR A 213 46.74 4.25 23.64
CA THR A 213 47.40 4.97 24.72
C THR A 213 46.35 5.33 25.77
N GLY A 214 46.23 4.51 26.81
CA GLY A 214 45.57 4.92 28.05
C GLY A 214 46.50 5.86 28.78
N THR A 215 46.10 7.13 28.91
CA THR A 215 46.75 8.09 29.80
C THR A 215 45.80 8.34 30.98
N SER A 216 46.40 8.32 32.16
CA SER A 216 45.82 8.37 33.51
C SER A 216 44.96 9.60 33.81
#